data_AF-A0A8C2RUT0-F1
#
_entry.id   AF-A0A8C2RUT0-F1
#
_cell.length_a   1.000
_cell.length_b   1.000
_cell.length_c   1.000
_cell.angle_alpha   90.00
_cell.angle_beta   90.00
_cell.angle_gamma   90.00
#
_symmetry.space_group_name_H-M   'P 1'
#
loop_
_entity.id
_entity.type
_entity.pdbx_description
1 polymer ?
#
loop_
_entity_poly.entity_id
_entity_poly.type
_entity_poly.pdbx_seq_one_letter_code
_entity_poly.pdbx_strand_id
1 'polypeptide(L)'
;MDDEGDDDPVPLPNVNAAILKKAIQWCTHHKDDPLPPEDDENKEKRTDDILAWDQEFLKVDQGTLFELILAANYLDIKLLLDVTCKAW
;
A
#
# COMPACT_ATOMS: atom_id res chain seq x y z
N MET A 1 7.57 -5.79 31.32
CA MET A 1 8.30 -4.67 30.72
C MET A 1 7.37 -4.16 29.67
N ASP A 2 6.55 -3.21 30.07
CA ASP A 2 5.59 -2.56 29.22
C ASP A 2 6.36 -1.84 28.11
N ASP A 3 5.94 -2.11 26.88
CA ASP A 3 6.40 -1.47 25.66
C ASP A 3 5.98 0.01 25.74
N GLU A 4 6.74 0.82 26.48
CA GLU A 4 6.74 2.29 26.34
C GLU A 4 7.33 2.59 24.96
N GLY A 5 6.55 2.27 23.93
CA GLY A 5 6.82 2.67 22.56
C GLY A 5 6.88 4.18 22.53
N ASP A 6 7.98 4.69 21.99
CA ASP A 6 8.26 6.09 21.72
C ASP A 6 7.00 6.73 21.07
N ASP A 7 6.21 7.48 21.87
CA ASP A 7 5.04 8.25 21.40
C ASP A 7 5.45 9.45 20.53
N ASP A 8 6.76 9.58 20.28
CA ASP A 8 7.32 10.61 19.42
C ASP A 8 6.88 10.38 17.95
N PRO A 9 6.32 11.41 17.29
CA PRO A 9 5.79 11.26 15.94
C PRO A 9 6.91 11.00 14.93
N VAL A 10 6.75 9.95 14.10
CA VAL A 10 7.66 9.67 12.97
C VAL A 10 7.41 10.67 11.83
N PRO A 11 8.40 11.52 11.47
CA PRO A 11 8.23 12.48 10.39
C PRO A 11 8.27 11.80 9.01
N LEU A 12 7.22 12.00 8.21
CA LEU A 12 7.11 11.49 6.84
C LEU A 12 7.05 12.66 5.84
N PRO A 13 8.17 13.31 5.51
CA PRO A 13 8.20 14.53 4.71
C PRO A 13 7.73 14.33 3.26
N ASN A 14 7.79 13.10 2.75
CA ASN A 14 7.49 12.78 1.35
C ASN A 14 6.05 12.27 1.13
N VAL A 15 5.23 12.21 2.18
CA VAL A 15 3.86 11.69 2.10
C VAL A 15 2.92 12.68 2.77
N ASN A 16 1.94 13.20 2.04
CA ASN A 16 0.93 14.07 2.61
C ASN A 16 -0.09 13.26 3.45
N ALA A 17 -0.81 13.92 4.35
CA ALA A 17 -1.75 13.26 5.26
C ALA A 17 -2.88 12.49 4.55
N ALA A 18 -3.34 12.97 3.38
CA ALA A 18 -4.40 12.32 2.63
C ALA A 18 -3.94 10.98 2.03
N ILE A 19 -2.72 10.95 1.48
CA ILE A 19 -2.11 9.74 0.92
C ILE A 19 -1.72 8.76 2.03
N LEU A 20 -1.14 9.26 3.13
CA LEU A 20 -0.83 8.41 4.28
C LEU A 20 -2.08 7.74 4.86
N LYS A 21 -3.21 8.47 4.96
CA LYS A 21 -4.48 7.90 5.42
C LYS A 21 -4.96 6.77 4.50
N LYS A 22 -4.79 6.90 3.19
CA LYS A 22 -5.10 5.84 2.22
C LYS A 22 -4.18 4.63 2.37
N ALA A 23 -2.87 4.85 2.51
CA ALA A 23 -1.91 3.77 2.74
C ALA A 23 -2.26 2.99 4.03
N ILE A 24 -2.55 3.70 5.13
CA ILE A 24 -2.98 3.08 6.39
C ILE A 24 -4.29 2.30 6.21
N GLN A 25 -5.26 2.84 5.48
CA GLN A 25 -6.52 2.13 5.18
C GLN A 25 -6.26 0.82 4.44
N TRP A 26 -5.39 0.85 3.43
CA TRP A 26 -5.01 -0.34 2.67
C TRP A 26 -4.33 -1.39 3.55
N CYS A 27 -3.33 -0.97 4.34
CA CYS A 27 -2.64 -1.85 5.29
C CYS A 27 -3.60 -2.44 6.33
N THR A 28 -4.55 -1.65 6.82
CA THR A 28 -5.54 -2.12 7.81
C THR A 28 -6.46 -3.19 7.23
N HIS A 29 -6.82 -3.07 5.95
CA HIS A 29 -7.65 -4.08 5.27
C HIS A 29 -6.88 -5.40 5.06
N HIS A 30 -5.62 -5.32 4.63
CA HIS A 30 -4.82 -6.49 4.21
C HIS A 30 -3.94 -7.09 5.32
N LYS A 31 -3.99 -6.58 6.57
CA LYS A 31 -3.09 -7.01 7.66
C LYS A 31 -3.20 -8.50 8.02
N ASP A 32 -4.36 -9.11 7.76
CA ASP A 32 -4.67 -10.50 8.10
C ASP A 32 -4.64 -11.42 6.87
N ASP A 33 -4.28 -10.88 5.69
CA ASP A 33 -4.23 -11.67 4.46
C ASP A 33 -3.04 -12.63 4.47
N PRO A 34 -3.20 -13.82 3.87
CA PRO A 34 -2.10 -14.76 3.74
C PRO A 34 -0.99 -14.14 2.90
N LEU A 35 0.21 -14.06 3.48
CA LEU A 35 1.38 -13.62 2.73
C LEU A 35 1.60 -14.52 1.51
N PRO A 36 1.82 -13.95 0.33
CA PRO A 36 2.19 -14.76 -0.82
C PRO A 36 3.51 -15.49 -0.55
N PRO A 37 3.69 -16.70 -1.08
CA PRO A 37 4.94 -17.45 -0.91
C PRO A 37 6.13 -16.66 -1.48
N GLU A 38 7.25 -16.65 -0.76
CA GLU A 38 8.45 -15.86 -1.10
C GLU A 38 9.01 -16.18 -2.50
N ASP A 39 8.80 -17.38 -3.03
CA ASP A 39 9.28 -17.82 -4.35
C ASP A 39 8.42 -17.35 -5.55
N ASP A 40 7.32 -16.61 -5.32
CA ASP A 40 6.43 -16.13 -6.40
C ASP A 40 6.77 -14.71 -6.88
N GLU A 41 8.02 -14.23 -6.67
CA GLU A 41 8.49 -12.93 -7.21
C GLU A 41 8.41 -12.83 -8.73
N ASN A 42 8.32 -13.97 -9.43
CA ASN A 42 8.32 -14.06 -10.89
C ASN A 42 6.99 -14.53 -11.48
N LYS A 43 5.94 -14.72 -10.67
CA LYS A 43 4.59 -14.71 -11.24
C LYS A 43 4.12 -13.27 -11.22
N GLU A 44 4.27 -12.63 -12.38
CA GLU A 44 3.26 -11.72 -12.89
C GLU A 44 1.91 -12.46 -12.86
N LYS A 45 1.29 -12.58 -11.68
CA LYS A 45 -0.13 -12.92 -11.54
C LYS A 45 -0.80 -11.88 -12.39
N ARG A 46 -1.46 -12.39 -13.44
CA ARG A 46 -2.05 -11.65 -14.55
C ARG A 46 -2.46 -10.26 -14.10
N THR A 47 -2.21 -9.28 -14.97
CA THR A 47 -2.74 -7.91 -14.86
C THR A 47 -4.25 -7.85 -14.50
N ASP A 48 -4.97 -8.96 -14.68
CA ASP A 48 -6.39 -9.13 -14.41
C ASP A 48 -6.75 -9.39 -12.92
N ASP A 49 -5.80 -9.72 -12.04
CA ASP A 49 -6.08 -10.22 -10.68
C ASP A 49 -6.00 -9.12 -9.59
N ILE A 50 -6.56 -7.92 -9.83
CA ILE A 50 -6.81 -6.95 -8.74
C ILE A 50 -8.10 -7.35 -8.03
N LEU A 51 -8.06 -7.55 -6.71
CA LEU A 51 -9.23 -7.90 -5.91
C LEU A 51 -10.31 -6.80 -6.01
N ALA A 52 -11.59 -7.18 -5.93
CA ALA A 52 -12.69 -6.23 -6.06
C ALA A 52 -12.62 -5.06 -5.06
N TRP A 53 -12.10 -5.32 -3.85
CA TRP A 53 -11.89 -4.27 -2.85
C TRP A 53 -10.80 -3.28 -3.28
N ASP A 54 -9.67 -3.79 -3.79
CA ASP A 54 -8.58 -2.96 -4.32
C ASP A 54 -9.03 -2.15 -5.54
N GLN A 55 -9.84 -2.72 -6.42
CA GLN A 55 -10.40 -1.99 -7.56
C GLN A 55 -11.20 -0.77 -7.12
N GLU A 56 -12.08 -0.93 -6.11
CA GLU A 56 -12.86 0.19 -5.59
C GLU A 56 -12.00 1.16 -4.78
N PHE A 57 -11.02 0.66 -4.03
CA PHE A 57 -10.08 1.49 -3.26
C PHE A 57 -9.21 2.38 -4.17
N LEU A 58 -8.74 1.84 -5.29
CA LEU A 58 -7.90 2.50 -6.29
C LEU A 58 -8.70 3.32 -7.30
N LYS A 59 -10.03 3.38 -7.17
CA LYS A 59 -10.90 4.23 -7.98
C LYS A 59 -10.81 5.69 -7.54
N VAL A 60 -9.65 6.27 -7.80
CA VAL A 60 -9.29 7.66 -7.50
C VAL A 60 -8.86 8.36 -8.79
N ASP A 61 -8.63 9.67 -8.74
CA ASP A 61 -8.03 10.38 -9.86
C ASP A 61 -6.56 9.98 -10.06
N GLN A 62 -6.05 10.20 -11.27
CA GLN A 62 -4.69 9.84 -11.66
C GLN A 62 -3.63 10.51 -10.77
N GLY A 63 -3.85 11.73 -10.29
CA GLY A 63 -2.91 12.41 -9.39
C GLY A 63 -2.79 11.67 -8.06
N THR A 64 -3.92 11.33 -7.46
CA THR A 64 -3.97 10.55 -6.22
C THR A 64 -3.34 9.16 -6.39
N LEU A 65 -3.59 8.47 -7.51
CA LEU A 65 -2.98 7.16 -7.75
C LEU A 65 -1.46 7.26 -7.88
N PHE A 66 -0.95 8.29 -8.56
CA PHE A 66 0.49 8.53 -8.70
C PHE A 66 1.16 8.79 -7.35
N GLU A 67 0.56 9.65 -6.51
CA GLU A 67 1.07 9.91 -5.18
C GLU A 67 1.05 8.64 -4.30
N LEU A 68 0.03 7.78 -4.47
CA LEU A 68 -0.06 6.53 -3.73
C LEU A 68 1.04 5.53 -4.15
N ILE A 69 1.40 5.48 -5.44
CA ILE A 69 2.55 4.70 -5.95
C ILE A 69 3.85 5.19 -5.30
N LEU A 70 4.08 6.51 -5.30
CA LEU A 70 5.28 7.10 -4.69
C LEU A 70 5.35 6.85 -3.18
N ALA A 71 4.22 6.97 -2.48
CA ALA A 71 4.13 6.70 -1.05
C ALA A 71 4.37 5.22 -0.73
N ALA A 72 3.79 4.30 -1.51
CA ALA A 72 4.00 2.86 -1.33
C ALA A 72 5.47 2.48 -1.49
N ASN A 73 6.16 3.05 -2.49
CA ASN A 73 7.60 2.89 -2.67
C ASN A 73 8.42 3.51 -1.53
N TYR A 74 8.06 4.72 -1.07
CA TYR A 74 8.77 5.40 0.02
C TYR A 74 8.63 4.68 1.36
N LEU A 75 7.47 4.08 1.63
CA LEU A 75 7.15 3.36 2.87
C LEU A 75 7.51 1.86 2.80
N ASP A 76 8.06 1.40 1.68
CA ASP A 76 8.41 0.00 1.41
C ASP A 76 7.24 -0.99 1.58
N ILE A 77 6.06 -0.62 1.06
CA ILE A 77 4.85 -1.45 1.08
C ILE A 77 4.72 -2.16 -0.28
N LYS A 78 5.50 -3.23 -0.48
CA LYS A 78 5.61 -3.96 -1.78
C LYS A 78 4.26 -4.33 -2.39
N LEU A 79 3.34 -4.91 -1.62
CA LEU A 79 2.02 -5.32 -2.14
C LEU A 79 1.15 -4.13 -2.59
N LEU A 80 1.22 -3.00 -1.87
CA LEU A 80 0.52 -1.79 -2.27
C LEU A 80 1.14 -1.18 -3.53
N LEU A 81 2.47 -1.21 -3.63
CA LEU A 81 3.19 -0.76 -4.83
C LEU A 81 2.77 -1.60 -6.05
N ASP A 82 2.73 -2.92 -5.92
CA ASP A 82 2.35 -3.82 -7.00
C ASP A 82 0.92 -3.56 -7.48
N VAL A 83 -0.06 -3.48 -6.57
CA VAL A 83 -1.47 -3.30 -6.94
C VAL A 83 -1.73 -1.90 -7.54
N THR A 84 -1.05 -0.87 -7.04
CA THR A 84 -1.16 0.49 -7.60
C THR A 84 -0.49 0.59 -8.97
N CYS A 85 0.65 -0.07 -9.19
CA CYS A 85 1.30 -0.15 -10.50
C CYS A 85 0.46 -0.90 -11.53
N LYS A 86 -0.29 -1.94 -11.12
CA LYS A 86 -1.22 -2.66 -12.00
C LYS A 86 -2.45 -1.83 -12.39
N ALA A 87 -2.87 -0.90 -11.53
CA ALA A 87 -4.04 -0.03 -11.75
C ALA A 87 -3.72 1.26 -12.52
N TRP A 88 -2.44 1.57 -12.70
CA TRP A 88 -1.94 2.75 -13.42
C TRP A 88 -1.98 2.57 -14.94
#